data_AF-A0A6I1MN22-F1
#
_entry.id   AF-A0A6I1MN22-F1
#
_cell.length_a   1.000
_cell.length_b   1.000
_cell.length_c   1.000
_cell.angle_alpha   90.00
_cell.angle_beta   90.00
_cell.angle_gamma   90.00
#
_symmetry.space_group_name_H-M   'P 1'
#
loop_
_entity.id
_entity.type
_entity.pdbx_description
1 polymer ?
#
loop_
_entity_poly.entity_id
_entity_poly.type
_entity_poly.pdbx_seq_one_letter_code
_entity_poly.pdbx_strand_id
1 'polypeptide(L)' 'MIYYYARVSSEKQKLTRQIDLFKEMGGTDRTIFQEKKSGKSFANRDTWLELMQWAREGATK' A
#
# COMPACT_ATOMS: atom_id res chain seq x y z
N MET A 1 -3.86 8.68 11.95
CA MET A 1 -3.72 8.89 10.50
C MET A 1 -4.03 7.56 9.82
N ILE A 2 -4.89 7.54 8.80
CA ILE A 2 -5.35 6.28 8.16
C ILE A 2 -4.45 6.01 6.95
N TYR A 3 -3.90 4.79 6.89
CA TYR A 3 -3.07 4.34 5.78
C TYR A 3 -3.75 3.15 5.09
N TYR A 4 -3.73 3.16 3.76
CA TYR A 4 -4.34 2.15 2.91
C TYR A 4 -3.24 1.33 2.25
N TYR A 5 -3.25 0.01 2.41
CA TYR A 5 -2.26 -0.89 1.81
C TYR A 5 -2.96 -1.88 0.88
N ALA A 6 -2.52 -1.94 -0.38
CA ALA A 6 -2.99 -2.93 -1.36
C ALA A 6 -1.82 -3.74 -1.92
N ARG A 7 -2.08 -5.03 -2.14
CA ARG A 7 -1.12 -6.00 -2.67
C ARG A 7 -1.72 -6.86 -3.76
N VAL A 8 -1.07 -6.93 -4.92
CA VAL A 8 -1.53 -7.77 -6.05
C VAL A 8 -0.40 -8.61 -6.63
N SER A 9 -0.73 -9.80 -7.16
CA SER A 9 0.26 -10.75 -7.71
C SER A 9 0.48 -10.70 -9.23
N SER A 10 -0.31 -9.93 -9.98
CA SER A 10 -0.01 -9.56 -11.40
C SER A 10 -1.11 -8.72 -12.07
N GLU A 11 -2.31 -8.66 -11.50
CA GLU A 11 -3.44 -8.00 -12.15
C GLU A 11 -3.44 -6.48 -11.92
N LYS A 12 -2.80 -5.73 -12.83
CA LYS A 12 -2.82 -4.25 -12.84
C LYS A 12 -4.23 -3.68 -12.73
N GLN A 13 -5.20 -4.27 -13.44
CA GLN A 13 -6.59 -3.78 -13.43
C GLN A 13 -7.28 -3.89 -12.06
N LYS A 14 -6.98 -4.94 -11.28
CA LYS A 14 -7.53 -5.08 -9.92
C LYS A 14 -6.92 -4.07 -8.95
N LEU A 15 -5.64 -3.77 -9.12
CA LEU A 15 -4.93 -2.78 -8.29
C LEU A 15 -5.48 -1.37 -8.53
N THR A 16 -5.66 -0.97 -9.80
CA THR A 16 -6.22 0.34 -10.14
C THR A 16 -7.59 0.54 -9.49
N ARG A 17 -8.45 -0.48 -9.53
CA ARG A 17 -9.79 -0.41 -8.92
C ARG A 17 -9.75 -0.32 -7.39
N GLN A 18 -8.80 -0.97 -6.73
CA GLN A 18 -8.59 -0.83 -5.28
C GLN A 18 -8.09 0.58 -4.92
N ILE A 19 -7.16 1.13 -5.71
CA ILE A 19 -6.65 2.49 -5.51
C ILE A 19 -7.77 3.51 -5.68
N ASP A 20 -8.64 3.33 -6.69
CA ASP A 20 -9.77 4.22 -6.94
C ASP A 20 -10.75 4.25 -5.76
N LEU A 21 -11.09 3.07 -5.22
CA LEU A 21 -11.90 2.95 -4.00
C LEU A 21 -11.24 3.60 -2.78
N PHE A 22 -9.93 3.46 -2.63
CA PHE A 22 -9.22 4.15 -1.55
C PHE A 22 -9.26 5.66 -1.73
N LYS A 23 -9.13 6.17 -2.95
CA LYS A 23 -9.28 7.60 -3.24
C LYS A 23 -10.67 8.11 -2.92
N GLU A 24 -11.70 7.34 -3.24
CA GLU A 24 -13.09 7.66 -2.91
C GLU A 24 -13.34 7.69 -1.39
N MET A 25 -12.68 6.80 -0.62
CA MET A 25 -12.70 6.80 0.85
C MET A 25 -11.82 7.89 1.50
N GLY A 26 -11.22 8.79 0.72
CA GLY A 26 -10.36 9.87 1.21
C GLY A 26 -8.88 9.50 1.35
N GLY A 27 -8.48 8.34 0.83
CA GLY A 27 -7.08 7.97 0.67
C GLY A 27 -6.39 8.84 -0.38
N THR A 28 -5.23 9.38 -0.04
CA THR A 28 -4.37 10.10 -0.98
C THR A 28 -3.23 9.20 -1.43
N ASP A 29 -2.60 9.49 -2.58
CA ASP A 29 -1.42 8.74 -3.06
C ASP A 29 -0.26 8.69 -2.05
N ARG A 30 -0.23 9.62 -1.07
CA ARG A 30 0.74 9.63 0.05
C ARG A 30 0.39 8.66 1.18
N THR A 31 -0.87 8.25 1.27
CA THR A 31 -1.40 7.30 2.26
C THR A 31 -1.71 5.93 1.68
N ILE A 32 -1.72 5.81 0.34
CA ILE A 32 -2.01 4.58 -0.39
C ILE A 32 -0.69 3.95 -0.81
N PHE A 33 -0.42 2.78 -0.24
CA PHE A 33 0.77 1.99 -0.49
C PHE A 33 0.40 0.78 -1.36
N GLN A 34 1.03 0.69 -2.54
CA GLN A 34 0.79 -0.39 -3.51
C GLN A 34 2.01 -1.32 -3.60
N GLU A 35 1.81 -2.61 -3.36
CA GLU A 35 2.85 -3.63 -3.52
C GLU A 35 2.50 -4.59 -4.67
N LYS A 36 3.33 -4.56 -5.71
CA LYS A 36 3.20 -5.50 -6.84
C LYS A 36 4.12 -6.70 -6.61
N LYS A 37 3.54 -7.84 -6.25
CA LYS A 37 4.26 -9.11 -6.20
C LYS A 37 4.46 -9.62 -7.62
N SER A 38 5.68 -9.53 -8.15
CA SER A 38 6.04 -10.13 -9.45
C SER A 38 6.45 -11.58 -9.22
N GLY A 39 5.51 -12.52 -9.37
CA GLY A 39 5.80 -13.96 -9.30
C GLY A 39 6.12 -14.51 -7.90
N LYS A 40 6.54 -15.77 -7.84
CA LYS A 40 6.69 -16.63 -6.63
C LYS A 40 7.73 -16.13 -5.61
N SER A 41 8.24 -14.92 -5.74
CA SER A 41 9.24 -14.35 -4.84
C SER A 41 8.57 -13.68 -3.64
N PHE A 42 9.01 -14.06 -2.44
CA PHE A 42 8.71 -13.37 -1.18
C PHE A 42 9.66 -12.20 -0.90
N ALA A 43 10.57 -11.91 -1.83
CA ALA A 43 11.52 -10.81 -1.79
C ALA A 43 10.82 -9.48 -2.13
N ASN A 44 11.13 -8.43 -1.36
CA ASN A 44 10.64 -7.05 -1.46
C ASN A 44 9.28 -6.77 -0.81
N ARG A 45 9.27 -6.80 0.53
CA ARG A 45 8.27 -6.13 1.38
C ARG A 45 8.69 -4.70 1.74
N ASP A 46 9.28 -3.98 0.79
CA ASP A 46 9.83 -2.65 1.03
C ASP A 46 8.71 -1.68 1.45
N THR A 47 7.60 -1.72 0.72
CA THR A 47 6.42 -0.90 0.94
C THR A 47 5.71 -1.20 2.27
N TRP A 48 5.72 -2.46 2.72
CA TRP A 48 5.18 -2.85 4.02
C TRP A 48 6.06 -2.37 5.19
N LEU A 49 7.39 -2.46 5.04
CA LEU A 49 8.34 -1.97 6.03
C LEU A 49 8.27 -0.43 6.13
N GLU A 50 8.12 0.26 5.01
CA GLU A 50 7.93 1.70 4.94
C GLU A 50 6.63 2.12 5.66
N LEU A 51 5.52 1.44 5.40
CA LEU A 51 4.26 1.69 6.13
C LEU A 51 4.42 1.45 7.63
N MET A 52 5.14 0.41 8.04
CA MET A 52 5.42 0.12 9.46
C MET A 52 6.37 1.12 10.11
N GLN A 53 7.25 1.76 9.34
CA GLN A 53 8.10 2.85 9.80
C GLN A 53 7.27 4.12 9.98
N TRP A 54 6.46 4.49 8.98
CA TRP A 54 5.55 5.63 9.05
C TRP A 54 4.53 5.52 10.18
N ALA A 55 3.97 4.33 10.38
CA ALA A 55 3.07 4.07 11.50
C ALA A 55 3.76 4.21 12.86
N ARG A 56 5.05 3.82 12.97
CA ARG A 56 5.85 4.00 14.18
C ARG A 56 6.26 5.45 14.42
N GLU A 57 6.70 6.16 13.39
CA GLU A 57 7.04 7.58 13.48
C GLU A 57 5.81 8.42 13.84
N GLY A 58 4.67 8.13 13.22
CA GLY A 58 3.40 8.78 13.53
C GLY A 58 2.86 8.47 14.92
N ALA A 59 3.28 7.36 15.55
CA ALA A 59 2.94 7.00 16.93
C ALA A 59 3.88 7.62 17.98
N THR A 60 5.00 8.22 17.57
CA THR A 60 6.02 8.76 18.48
C THR A 60 5.88 10.29 18.67
N LYS A 61 4.66 10.83 18.67
CA LYS A 61 4.43 12.26 18.90
C LYS A 61 3.37 12.53 19.96
#